data_AF-A0A549SZQ5-F1
#
_entry.id   AF-A0A549SZQ5-F1
#
_cell.length_a   1.000
_cell.length_b   1.000
_cell.length_c   1.000
_cell.angle_alpha   90.00
_cell.angle_beta   90.00
_cell.angle_gamma   90.00
#
_symmetry.space_group_name_H-M   'P 1'
#
loop_
_entity.id
_entity.type
_entity.pdbx_description
1 polymer ?
#
loop_
_entity_poly.entity_id
_entity_poly.type
_entity_poly.pdbx_seq_one_letter_code
_entity_poly.pdbx_strand_id
1 'polypeptide(L)'
;MTIDSMDAIGLRNLVATCDRQDALSIPKSLSAYVTDMLDARQPSVYLVDLLPSLSTAMQAFLTAIGAFNLSPLPEPEVTSRRNRLLECLDTFIDEARLCQQSVVFMDTISAAAHR
;
A
#
# COMPACT_ATOMS: atom_id res chain seq x y z
N MET A 1 -16.97 -10.46 -10.31
CA MET A 1 -15.76 -9.94 -10.98
C MET A 1 -14.67 -10.01 -9.93
N THR A 2 -13.90 -11.09 -9.92
CA THR A 2 -12.82 -11.31 -8.94
C THR A 2 -11.74 -10.27 -9.21
N ILE A 3 -11.57 -9.35 -8.27
CA ILE A 3 -10.42 -8.46 -8.26
C ILE A 3 -9.24 -9.40 -8.04
N ASP A 4 -8.37 -9.57 -9.05
CA ASP A 4 -7.10 -10.25 -8.84
C ASP A 4 -6.42 -9.51 -7.68
N SER A 5 -6.35 -10.17 -6.52
CA SER A 5 -5.73 -9.63 -5.33
C SER A 5 -4.24 -9.47 -5.65
N MET A 6 -3.84 -8.27 -6.03
CA MET A 6 -2.43 -8.01 -6.27
C MET A 6 -1.72 -8.10 -4.93
N ASP A 7 -0.72 -8.98 -4.85
CA ASP A 7 0.05 -9.16 -3.65
C ASP A 7 0.94 -7.94 -3.38
N ALA A 8 1.38 -7.81 -2.13
CA ALA A 8 2.23 -6.71 -1.68
C ALA A 8 3.49 -6.53 -2.55
N ILE A 9 4.05 -7.65 -3.04
CA ILE A 9 5.25 -7.67 -3.88
C ILE A 9 4.94 -7.09 -5.26
N GLY A 10 3.84 -7.50 -5.89
CA GLY A 10 3.38 -6.99 -7.17
C GLY A 10 3.10 -5.49 -7.12
N LEU A 11 2.43 -5.02 -6.06
CA LEU A 11 2.16 -3.59 -5.86
C LEU A 11 3.44 -2.77 -5.67
N ARG A 12 4.38 -3.28 -4.88
CA ARG A 12 5.68 -2.64 -4.68
C ARG A 12 6.49 -2.57 -5.96
N ASN A 13 6.54 -3.66 -6.72
CA ASN A 13 7.24 -3.71 -8.01
C ASN A 13 6.60 -2.77 -9.05
N LEU A 14 5.27 -2.67 -9.06
CA LEU A 14 4.54 -1.71 -9.87
C LEU A 14 5.01 -0.29 -9.54
N VAL A 15 5.02 0.12 -8.27
CA VAL A 15 5.50 1.46 -7.88
C VAL A 15 6.97 1.68 -8.25
N ALA A 16 7.82 0.68 -8.03
CA ALA A 16 9.26 0.79 -8.26
C ALA A 16 9.62 0.97 -9.75
N THR A 17 8.87 0.34 -10.65
CA THR A 17 9.21 0.25 -12.08
C THR A 17 8.27 1.05 -12.99
N CYS A 18 7.13 1.52 -12.47
CA CYS A 18 6.15 2.19 -13.29
C CYS A 18 6.72 3.41 -14.03
N ASP A 19 6.28 3.50 -15.27
CA ASP A 19 6.38 4.69 -16.09
C ASP A 19 5.08 5.50 -16.01
N ARG A 20 4.99 6.53 -16.84
CA ARG A 20 3.83 7.42 -16.89
C ARG A 20 2.54 6.71 -17.35
N GLN A 21 2.63 5.72 -18.23
CA GLN A 21 1.47 5.02 -18.77
C GLN A 21 0.85 4.11 -17.71
N ASP A 22 1.71 3.45 -16.94
CA ASP A 22 1.30 2.51 -15.90
C ASP A 22 0.92 3.18 -14.59
N ALA A 23 1.37 4.42 -14.35
CA ALA A 23 1.15 5.15 -13.09
C ALA A 23 -0.34 5.24 -12.68
N LEU A 24 -1.27 5.34 -13.63
CA LEU A 24 -2.71 5.43 -13.34
C LEU A 24 -3.32 4.12 -12.82
N SER A 25 -2.60 3.00 -12.92
CA SER A 25 -3.03 1.74 -12.32
C SER A 25 -2.79 1.69 -10.81
N ILE A 26 -1.84 2.49 -10.30
CA ILE A 26 -1.41 2.46 -8.89
C ILE A 26 -2.56 2.75 -7.93
N PRO A 27 -3.40 3.79 -8.10
CA PRO A 27 -4.50 4.06 -7.16
C PRO A 27 -5.47 2.89 -7.03
N LYS A 28 -5.82 2.26 -8.15
CA LYS A 28 -6.76 1.12 -8.15
C LYS A 28 -6.16 -0.07 -7.42
N SER A 29 -4.92 -0.40 -7.77
CA SER A 29 -4.16 -1.49 -7.18
C SER A 29 -3.90 -1.32 -5.69
N LEU A 30 -3.51 -0.11 -5.28
CA LEU A 30 -3.30 0.25 -3.88
C LEU A 30 -4.60 0.20 -3.09
N SER A 31 -5.70 0.74 -3.64
CA SER A 31 -7.00 0.69 -3.00
C SER A 31 -7.49 -0.74 -2.80
N ALA A 32 -7.34 -1.61 -3.79
CA ALA A 32 -7.71 -3.02 -3.68
C ALA A 32 -6.92 -3.70 -2.55
N TYR A 33 -5.61 -3.52 -2.53
CA TYR A 33 -4.76 -4.08 -1.47
C TYR A 33 -5.12 -3.56 -0.07
N VAL A 34 -5.33 -2.24 0.08
CA VAL A 34 -5.75 -1.64 1.35
C VAL A 34 -7.10 -2.19 1.81
N THR A 35 -8.08 -2.28 0.90
CA THR A 35 -9.40 -2.85 1.23
C THR A 35 -9.27 -4.30 1.71
N ASP A 36 -8.50 -5.14 1.00
CA ASP A 36 -8.27 -6.53 1.39
C ASP A 36 -7.61 -6.64 2.78
N MET A 37 -6.69 -5.72 3.14
CA MET A 37 -6.06 -5.71 4.46
C MET A 37 -6.97 -5.18 5.57
N LEU A 38 -7.92 -4.30 5.25
CA LEU A 38 -8.86 -3.72 6.23
C LEU A 38 -10.14 -4.55 6.41
N ASP A 39 -10.44 -5.51 5.53
CA ASP A 39 -11.63 -6.38 5.60
C ASP A 39 -11.56 -7.42 6.74
N ALA A 40 -10.41 -7.54 7.42
CA ALA A 40 -10.33 -8.28 8.67
C ALA A 40 -11.30 -7.66 9.70
N ARG A 41 -12.09 -8.49 10.39
CA ARG A 41 -13.24 -8.14 11.26
C ARG A 41 -13.06 -6.95 12.23
N GLN A 42 -11.82 -6.51 12.50
CA GLN A 42 -11.51 -5.20 13.06
C GLN A 42 -10.28 -4.64 12.35
N PRO A 43 -10.37 -3.50 11.63
CA PRO A 43 -9.20 -2.87 11.05
C PRO A 43 -8.25 -2.40 12.16
N SER A 44 -6.97 -2.72 12.03
CA SER A 44 -5.95 -2.22 12.94
C SER A 44 -5.89 -0.69 12.88
N VAL A 45 -5.98 -0.03 14.03
CA VAL A 45 -5.87 1.44 14.13
C VAL A 45 -4.55 1.91 13.51
N TYR A 46 -3.47 1.14 13.68
CA TYR A 46 -2.17 1.44 13.08
C TYR A 46 -2.21 1.44 11.55
N LEU A 47 -2.97 0.53 10.92
CA LEU A 47 -3.16 0.54 9.47
C LEU A 47 -3.95 1.76 9.00
N VAL A 48 -4.99 2.14 9.75
CA VAL A 48 -5.81 3.32 9.44
C VAL A 48 -5.00 4.61 9.53
N ASP A 49 -4.13 4.73 10.54
CA ASP A 49 -3.27 5.90 10.77
C ASP A 49 -2.21 6.09 9.66
N LEU A 50 -1.86 5.03 8.93
CA LEU A 50 -0.90 5.09 7.82
C LEU A 50 -1.54 5.55 6.50
N LEU A 51 -2.87 5.44 6.33
CA LEU A 51 -3.56 5.77 5.08
C LEU A 51 -3.34 7.22 4.61
N PRO A 52 -3.36 8.25 5.47
CA PRO A 52 -3.11 9.63 5.03
C PRO A 52 -1.72 9.82 4.44
N SER A 53 -0.69 9.22 5.06
CA SER A 53 0.70 9.30 4.59
C SER A 53 0.87 8.60 3.24
N LEU A 54 0.28 7.41 3.11
CA LEU A 54 0.30 6.62 1.89
C LEU A 54 -0.42 7.32 0.73
N SER A 55 -1.60 7.88 0.99
CA SER A 55 -2.38 8.66 0.01
C SER A 55 -1.63 9.91 -0.45
N THR A 56 -1.03 10.65 0.50
CA THR A 56 -0.25 11.86 0.21
C THR A 56 0.98 11.54 -0.65
N ALA A 57 1.72 10.49 -0.29
CA ALA A 57 2.90 10.05 -1.06
C ALA A 57 2.51 9.59 -2.46
N MET A 58 1.39 8.88 -2.62
CA MET A 58 0.87 8.45 -3.91
C MET A 58 0.52 9.66 -4.79
N GLN A 59 -0.26 10.61 -4.26
CA GLN A 59 -0.63 11.80 -5.02
C GLN A 59 0.60 12.62 -5.41
N ALA A 60 1.58 12.76 -4.52
CA ALA A 60 2.83 13.47 -4.80
C ALA A 60 3.63 12.81 -5.93
N PHE A 61 3.72 11.48 -5.94
CA PHE A 61 4.38 10.70 -6.98
C PHE A 61 3.66 10.82 -8.33
N LEU A 62 2.34 10.60 -8.35
CA LEU A 62 1.53 10.68 -9.58
C LEU A 62 1.56 12.09 -10.20
N THR A 63 1.59 13.11 -9.36
CA THR A 63 1.77 14.49 -9.82
C THR A 63 3.15 14.70 -10.44
N ALA A 64 4.20 14.15 -9.82
CA ALA A 64 5.57 14.33 -10.27
C ALA A 64 5.88 13.61 -11.58
N ILE A 65 5.39 12.38 -11.74
CA ILE A 65 5.58 11.60 -12.99
C ILE A 65 4.71 12.13 -14.14
N GLY A 66 3.86 13.13 -13.88
CA GLY A 66 2.97 13.70 -14.89
C GLY A 66 1.79 12.79 -15.24
N ALA A 67 1.35 11.93 -14.32
CA ALA A 67 0.15 11.11 -14.54
C ALA A 67 -1.10 12.00 -14.69
N PHE A 68 -1.16 13.11 -13.96
CA PHE A 68 -2.26 14.08 -14.03
C PHE A 68 -1.92 15.37 -14.79
N ASN A 69 -0.63 15.69 -14.93
CA ASN A 69 -0.17 16.94 -15.55
C ASN A 69 0.64 16.66 -16.81
N LEU A 70 0.48 17.49 -17.85
CA LEU A 70 1.23 17.34 -19.11
C LEU A 70 2.74 17.53 -18.97
N SER A 71 3.21 18.12 -17.86
CA SER A 71 4.63 18.33 -17.58
C SER A 71 5.09 17.52 -16.35
N PRO A 72 5.89 16.45 -16.54
CA PRO A 72 6.56 15.78 -15.42
C PRO A 72 7.60 16.70 -14.78
N LEU A 73 7.90 16.45 -13.51
CA LEU A 73 9.02 17.06 -12.79
C LEU A 73 10.36 16.47 -13.27
N PRO A 74 11.49 17.11 -12.92
CA PRO A 74 12.80 16.54 -13.19
C PRO A 74 12.93 15.14 -12.59
N GLU A 75 13.60 14.24 -13.31
CA GLU A 75 13.85 12.84 -12.89
C GLU A 75 14.25 12.68 -11.41
N PRO A 76 15.21 13.46 -10.85
CA PRO A 76 15.57 13.30 -9.44
C PRO A 76 14.42 13.56 -8.47
N GLU A 77 13.49 14.46 -8.80
CA GLU A 77 12.31 14.72 -7.98
C GLU A 77 11.28 13.59 -8.11
N VAL A 78 11.12 13.03 -9.31
CA VAL A 78 10.26 11.86 -9.54
C VAL A 78 10.79 10.67 -8.74
N THR A 79 12.10 10.41 -8.79
CA THR A 79 12.74 9.33 -8.04
C THR A 79 12.65 9.55 -6.53
N SER A 80 12.85 10.78 -6.04
CA SER A 80 12.65 11.11 -4.63
C SER A 80 11.23 10.80 -4.14
N ARG A 81 10.21 11.21 -4.90
CA ARG A 81 8.80 10.98 -4.55
C ARG A 81 8.39 9.52 -4.72
N ARG A 82 8.96 8.80 -5.68
CA ARG A 82 8.81 7.34 -5.82
C ARG A 82 9.35 6.64 -4.58
N ASN A 83 10.56 6.98 -4.14
CA ASN A 83 11.15 6.40 -2.95
C ASN A 83 10.29 6.68 -1.71
N ARG A 84 9.75 7.90 -1.59
CA ARG A 84 8.84 8.23 -0.49
C ARG A 84 7.55 7.39 -0.50
N LEU A 85 6.97 7.16 -1.68
CA LEU A 85 5.82 6.25 -1.81
C LEU A 85 6.18 4.81 -1.43
N LEU A 86 7.34 4.33 -1.87
CA LEU A 86 7.84 3.00 -1.50
C LEU A 86 8.04 2.86 0.02
N GLU A 87 8.60 3.86 0.69
CA GLU A 87 8.75 3.85 2.16
C GLU A 87 7.39 3.76 2.88
N CYS A 88 6.41 4.57 2.47
CA CYS A 88 5.07 4.54 3.05
C CYS A 88 4.37 3.21 2.77
N LEU A 89 4.57 2.64 1.58
CA LEU A 89 4.02 1.35 1.20
C LEU A 89 4.67 0.20 1.98
N ASP A 90 5.99 0.18 2.08
CA ASP A 90 6.76 -0.84 2.82
C ASP A 90 6.35 -0.81 4.31
N THR A 91 6.20 0.39 4.90
CA THR A 91 5.68 0.55 6.28
C THR A 91 4.27 -0.03 6.43
N PHE A 92 3.37 0.23 5.48
CA PHE A 92 2.01 -0.30 5.52
C PHE A 92 1.98 -1.83 5.37
N ILE A 93 2.79 -2.39 4.47
CA ILE A 93 2.91 -3.84 4.26
C ILE A 93 3.43 -4.52 5.53
N ASP A 94 4.47 -3.98 6.15
CA ASP A 94 5.04 -4.55 7.38
C ASP A 94 4.03 -4.53 8.53
N GLU A 95 3.33 -3.41 8.72
CA GLU A 95 2.28 -3.32 9.74
C GLU A 95 1.12 -4.29 9.45
N ALA A 96 0.73 -4.45 8.19
CA ALA A 96 -0.32 -5.39 7.80
C ALA A 96 0.07 -6.83 8.11
N ARG A 97 1.34 -7.20 7.86
CA ARG A 97 1.88 -8.52 8.22
C ARG A 97 1.92 -8.73 9.73
N LEU A 98 2.35 -7.72 10.50
CA LEU A 98 2.37 -7.79 11.96
C LEU A 98 0.96 -7.93 12.56
N CYS A 99 -0.02 -7.21 12.01
CA CYS A 99 -1.42 -7.33 12.41
C CYS A 99 -1.95 -8.75 12.18
N GLN A 100 -1.69 -9.34 11.01
CA GLN A 100 -2.09 -10.72 10.71
C GLN A 100 -1.44 -11.73 11.66
N GLN A 101 -0.14 -11.59 11.92
CA GLN A 101 0.58 -12.47 12.85
C GLN A 101 0.06 -12.36 14.29
N SER A 102 -0.29 -11.15 14.71
CA SER A 102 -0.84 -10.89 16.05
C SER A 102 -2.21 -11.52 16.25
N VAL A 103 -3.09 -11.45 15.24
CA VAL A 103 -4.40 -12.11 15.27
C VAL A 103 -4.25 -13.63 15.37
N VAL A 104 -3.41 -14.24 14.52
CA VAL A 104 -3.16 -15.69 14.54
C VAL A 104 -2.62 -16.15 15.89
N PHE A 105 -1.72 -15.37 16.50
CA PHE A 105 -1.17 -15.67 17.82
C PHE A 105 -2.25 -15.63 18.91
N MET A 106 -3.09 -14.58 18.93
CA MET A 106 -4.18 -14.44 19.90
C MET A 106 -5.25 -15.53 19.74
N ASP A 107 -5.60 -15.88 18.51
CA ASP A 107 -6.52 -16.97 18.21
C ASP A 107 -5.99 -18.31 18.75
N THR A 108 -4.70 -18.57 18.57
CA THR A 108 -4.04 -19.78 19.07
C THR A 108 -4.07 -19.85 20.60
N ILE A 109 -3.81 -18.73 21.29
CA ILE A 109 -3.91 -18.66 22.76
C ILE A 109 -5.35 -18.91 23.23
N SER A 110 -6.33 -18.25 22.60
CA SER A 110 -7.74 -18.41 22.99
C SER A 110 -8.24 -19.84 22.79
N ALA A 111 -7.86 -20.49 21.68
CA ALA A 111 -8.21 -21.87 21.39
C ALA A 111 -7.54 -22.86 22.36
N ALA A 112 -6.34 -22.55 22.85
CA ALA A 112 -5.66 -23.34 23.87
C ALA A 112 -6.26 -23.17 25.27
N ALA A 113 -6.80 -21.99 25.60
CA ALA A 113 -7.44 -21.71 26.89
C ALA A 113 -8.83 -22.35 27.05
N HIS A 114 -9.48 -22.75 25.95
CA HIS A 114 -10.78 -23.41 25.92
C HIS A 114 -10.71 -24.95 25.81
N ARG A 115 -9.53 -25.55 25.95
CA ARG A 115 -9.30 -26.99 26.09
C ARG A 115 -8.89 -27.34 27.51
#